data_AF-A0AA41VSB3-F1
#
_entry.id   AF-A0AA41VSB3-F1
#
_cell.length_a   1.000
_cell.length_b   1.000
_cell.length_c   1.000
_cell.angle_alpha   90.00
_cell.angle_beta   90.00
_cell.angle_gamma   90.00
#
_symmetry.space_group_name_H-M   'P 1'
#
loop_
_entity.id
_entity.type
_entity.pdbx_description
1 polymer ?
#
loop_
_entity_poly.entity_id
_entity_poly.type
_entity_poly.pdbx_seq_one_letter_code
_entity_poly.pdbx_strand_id
1 'polypeptide(L)'
;MNVTIRNNRPDEEEIDRMTNSVVIDTSFRLVKVVSYFVIFVAGAILGLTASSHDMFYPRGPSSSPNRSEENCLNCPIIPLKPVTLTHTMTDEELFWRASMVPRKDGYPYERTPKVAFMFLTRGPLPLSPLWERFFQGHQELFSIYVHTVPGYKLNVSETSVFYGRQIPSK
;
A
#
# COMPACT_ATOMS: atom_id res chain seq x y z
N MET A 1 60.48 -44.14 -16.62
CA MET A 1 59.90 -43.16 -15.69
C MET A 1 58.61 -43.74 -15.12
N ASN A 2 58.50 -43.93 -13.81
CA ASN A 2 57.22 -44.24 -13.16
C ASN A 2 56.82 -43.05 -12.29
N VAL A 3 55.69 -42.44 -12.62
CA VAL A 3 55.09 -41.34 -11.84
C VAL A 3 54.04 -41.95 -10.93
N THR A 4 54.31 -41.96 -9.63
CA THR A 4 53.39 -42.43 -8.60
C THR A 4 52.40 -41.31 -8.27
N ILE A 5 51.13 -41.46 -8.66
CA ILE A 5 50.07 -40.54 -8.25
C ILE A 5 49.71 -40.83 -6.78
N ARG A 6 50.03 -39.91 -5.87
CA ARG A 6 49.54 -39.96 -4.49
C ARG A 6 48.09 -39.47 -4.46
N ASN A 7 47.16 -40.36 -4.10
CA ASN A 7 45.80 -39.97 -3.77
C ASN A 7 45.80 -39.28 -2.40
N ASN A 8 45.39 -38.01 -2.39
CA ASN A 8 45.23 -37.19 -1.20
C ASN A 8 43.86 -37.51 -0.57
N ARG A 9 43.80 -38.53 0.30
CA ARG A 9 42.61 -38.81 1.11
C ARG A 9 42.68 -37.90 2.35
N PRO A 10 41.70 -36.99 2.56
CA PRO A 10 41.69 -36.13 3.73
C PRO A 10 41.59 -36.98 4.99
N ASP A 11 42.39 -36.65 5.99
CA ASP A 11 42.41 -37.28 7.30
C ASP A 11 41.08 -37.04 8.02
N GLU A 12 40.57 -38.07 8.70
CA GLU A 12 39.27 -38.05 9.39
C GLU A 12 39.17 -36.90 10.42
N GLU A 13 40.31 -36.49 10.97
CA GLU A 13 40.42 -35.36 11.90
C GLU A 13 40.14 -34.00 11.22
N GLU A 14 40.44 -33.84 9.93
CA GLU A 14 40.11 -32.64 9.15
C GLU A 14 38.60 -32.55 8.88
N ILE A 15 37.96 -33.68 8.57
CA ILE A 15 36.51 -33.77 8.36
C ILE A 15 35.76 -33.42 9.65
N ASP A 16 36.20 -33.92 10.80
CA ASP A 16 35.57 -33.63 12.09
C ASP A 16 35.71 -32.16 12.51
N ARG A 17 36.84 -31.51 12.23
CA ARG A 17 36.98 -30.07 12.49
C ARG A 17 36.08 -29.25 11.56
N MET A 18 35.97 -29.65 10.29
CA MET A 18 35.13 -28.97 9.32
C MET A 18 33.65 -29.10 9.67
N THR A 19 33.18 -30.30 10.02
CA THR A 19 31.78 -30.53 10.42
C THR A 19 31.44 -29.79 11.70
N ASN A 20 32.30 -29.81 12.73
CA ASN A 20 32.09 -29.06 13.96
C ASN A 20 32.02 -27.55 13.72
N SER A 21 32.87 -26.99 12.85
CA SER A 21 32.83 -25.56 12.51
C SER A 21 31.52 -25.15 11.83
N VAL A 22 31.01 -26.00 10.92
CA VAL A 22 29.74 -25.78 10.20
C VAL A 22 28.55 -25.91 11.16
N VAL A 23 28.56 -26.90 12.05
CA VAL A 23 27.51 -27.10 13.06
C VAL A 23 27.45 -25.92 14.01
N ILE A 24 28.60 -25.38 14.44
CA ILE A 24 28.65 -24.21 15.32
C ILE A 24 28.10 -22.97 14.61
N ASP A 25 28.52 -22.66 13.38
CA ASP A 25 27.99 -21.51 12.61
C ASP A 25 26.48 -21.61 12.36
N THR A 26 26.04 -22.78 11.89
CA THR A 26 24.60 -23.03 11.65
C THR A 26 23.79 -22.97 12.93
N SER A 27 24.32 -23.44 14.06
CA SER A 27 23.65 -23.35 15.36
C SER A 27 23.49 -21.89 15.82
N PHE A 28 24.53 -21.05 15.68
CA PHE A 28 24.44 -19.63 16.03
C PHE A 28 23.47 -18.87 15.13
N ARG A 29 23.44 -19.20 13.83
CA ARG A 29 22.48 -18.62 12.88
C ARG A 29 21.05 -19.05 13.19
N LEU A 30 20.84 -20.33 13.52
CA LEU A 30 19.53 -20.87 13.87
C LEU A 30 19.02 -20.29 15.20
N VAL A 31 19.85 -20.24 16.24
CA VAL A 31 19.48 -19.66 17.54
C VAL A 31 19.07 -18.20 17.40
N LYS A 32 19.78 -17.41 16.56
CA LYS A 32 19.40 -16.03 16.26
C LYS A 32 18.03 -15.96 15.57
N VAL A 33 17.80 -16.77 14.54
CA VAL A 33 16.53 -16.78 13.81
C VAL A 33 15.37 -17.18 14.72
N VAL A 34 15.54 -18.23 15.53
CA VAL A 34 14.52 -18.69 16.48
C VAL A 34 14.26 -17.61 17.55
N SER A 35 15.30 -16.97 18.07
CA SER A 35 15.16 -15.87 19.03
C SER A 35 14.35 -14.70 18.47
N TYR A 36 14.65 -14.24 17.25
CA TYR A 36 13.89 -13.18 16.60
C TYR A 36 12.43 -13.56 16.37
N PHE A 37 12.17 -14.82 15.98
CA PHE A 37 10.82 -15.31 15.79
C PHE A 37 10.01 -15.32 17.10
N VAL A 38 10.61 -15.78 18.20
CA VAL A 38 9.95 -15.77 19.54
C VAL A 38 9.61 -14.36 19.98
N ILE A 39 10.55 -13.40 19.82
CA ILE A 39 10.32 -11.99 20.16
C ILE A 39 9.20 -11.39 19.28
N PHE A 40 9.19 -11.70 17.98
CA PHE A 40 8.17 -11.21 17.06
C PHE A 40 6.78 -11.74 17.41
N VAL A 41 6.64 -13.05 17.70
CA VAL A 41 5.37 -13.66 18.07
C VAL A 41 4.86 -13.12 19.42
N ALA A 42 5.73 -12.98 20.42
CA ALA A 42 5.37 -12.37 21.70
C ALA A 42 4.92 -10.91 21.52
N GLY A 43 5.63 -10.13 20.70
CA GLY A 43 5.26 -8.75 20.37
C GLY A 43 3.94 -8.65 19.61
N ALA A 44 3.67 -9.55 18.67
CA ALA A 44 2.41 -9.59 17.95
C ALA A 44 1.23 -9.92 18.87
N ILE A 45 1.38 -10.89 19.79
CA ILE A 45 0.35 -11.23 20.77
C ILE A 45 0.08 -10.04 21.71
N LEU A 46 1.12 -9.41 22.24
CA LEU A 46 0.99 -8.22 23.10
C LEU A 46 0.37 -7.03 22.36
N GLY A 47 0.69 -6.84 21.07
CA GLY A 47 0.10 -5.80 20.24
C GLY A 47 -1.39 -6.03 19.97
N LEU A 48 -1.79 -7.27 19.70
CA LEU A 48 -3.19 -7.61 19.45
C LEU A 48 -4.06 -7.50 20.71
N THR A 49 -3.52 -7.82 21.89
CA THR A 49 -4.26 -7.64 23.16
C THR A 49 -4.35 -6.17 23.57
N ALA A 50 -3.32 -5.36 23.33
CA ALA A 50 -3.36 -3.92 23.56
C ALA A 50 -4.38 -3.22 22.63
N SER A 51 -4.51 -3.68 21.38
CA SER A 51 -5.47 -3.14 20.42
C SER A 51 -6.93 -3.50 20.73
N SER A 52 -7.18 -4.38 21.69
CA SER A 52 -8.53 -4.86 22.04
C SER A 52 -9.10 -4.22 23.31
N HIS A 53 -8.37 -3.31 23.97
CA HIS A 53 -8.81 -2.72 25.25
C HIS A 53 -9.38 -1.29 25.18
N ASP A 54 -9.68 -0.80 23.97
CA ASP A 54 -10.26 0.55 23.75
C ASP A 54 -11.79 0.56 23.51
N MET A 55 -12.51 -0.51 23.86
CA MET A 55 -13.98 -0.53 23.74
C MET A 55 -14.70 -0.65 25.09
N PHE A 56 -14.30 0.14 26.09
CA PHE A 56 -15.17 0.42 27.22
C PHE A 56 -14.93 1.82 27.80
N TYR A 57 -15.33 2.84 27.04
CA TYR A 57 -15.79 4.09 27.66
C TYR A 57 -17.31 4.06 27.66
N PRO A 58 -17.96 4.19 28.84
CA PRO A 58 -19.41 4.17 28.93
C PRO A 58 -19.97 5.38 28.18
N ARG A 59 -20.95 5.09 27.33
CA ARG A 59 -21.81 6.07 26.65
C ARG A 59 -22.45 6.97 27.70
N GLY A 60 -21.97 8.22 27.79
CA GLY A 60 -22.60 9.24 28.61
C GLY A 60 -24.05 9.48 28.18
N PRO A 61 -24.95 9.86 29.10
CA PRO A 61 -26.36 10.01 28.80
C PRO A 61 -26.57 11.16 27.80
N SER A 62 -27.35 10.88 26.77
CA SER A 62 -27.88 11.87 25.84
C SER A 62 -28.87 12.79 26.57
N SER A 63 -28.37 13.84 27.22
CA SER A 63 -29.18 15.00 27.54
C SER A 63 -29.22 15.91 26.31
N SER A 64 -30.40 16.01 25.70
CA SER A 64 -30.70 17.10 24.78
C SER A 64 -30.60 18.43 25.53
N PRO A 65 -29.88 19.44 25.03
CA PRO A 65 -30.13 20.82 25.42
C PRO A 65 -30.98 21.49 24.33
N ASN A 66 -32.03 22.11 24.83
CA ASN A 66 -32.95 22.93 24.09
C ASN A 66 -32.23 23.98 23.22
N ARG A 67 -32.77 24.13 22.01
CA ARG A 67 -32.89 25.36 21.23
C ARG A 67 -32.57 26.63 22.02
N SER A 68 -31.46 27.27 21.68
CA SER A 68 -31.29 28.72 21.73
C SER A 68 -30.50 29.13 20.48
N GLU A 69 -31.19 29.85 19.60
CA GLU A 69 -30.60 30.56 18.47
C GLU A 69 -29.63 31.61 19.01
N GLU A 70 -28.33 31.37 18.86
CA GLU A 70 -27.33 32.43 18.97
C GLU A 70 -26.50 32.49 17.69
N ASN A 71 -26.46 33.71 17.15
CA ASN A 71 -25.92 34.10 15.86
C ASN A 71 -24.51 33.57 15.60
N CYS A 72 -24.36 32.68 14.62
CA CYS A 72 -23.06 32.28 14.09
C CYS A 72 -22.62 33.23 12.96
N LEU A 73 -22.36 34.49 13.28
CA LEU A 73 -21.60 35.41 12.41
C LEU A 73 -20.20 35.60 13.01
N ASN A 74 -19.35 34.57 12.86
CA ASN A 74 -17.87 34.64 12.77
C ASN A 74 -17.23 33.30 13.20
N CYS A 75 -17.14 32.36 12.26
CA CYS A 75 -16.20 31.23 12.35
C CYS A 75 -15.55 31.01 10.97
N PRO A 76 -14.22 31.24 10.81
CA PRO A 76 -13.53 31.04 9.56
C PRO A 76 -12.84 29.66 9.50
N ILE A 77 -13.60 28.56 9.51
CA ILE A 77 -13.29 27.28 8.84
C ILE A 77 -14.64 26.57 8.71
N ILE A 78 -15.20 26.53 7.50
CA ILE A 78 -16.49 25.88 7.24
C ILE A 78 -16.21 24.38 7.06
N PRO A 79 -16.68 23.47 7.96
CA PRO A 79 -17.02 22.14 7.51
C PRO A 79 -18.24 22.31 6.61
N LEU A 80 -18.06 22.30 5.29
CA LEU A 80 -19.17 22.36 4.34
C LEU A 80 -19.98 21.07 4.50
N LYS A 81 -20.92 21.06 5.45
CA LYS A 81 -22.07 20.18 5.34
C LYS A 81 -22.95 20.81 4.25
N PRO A 82 -23.12 20.18 3.09
CA PRO A 82 -23.98 20.73 2.05
C PRO A 82 -25.38 20.97 2.65
N VAL A 83 -25.84 22.22 2.61
CA VAL A 83 -27.09 22.67 3.25
C VAL A 83 -28.33 22.04 2.61
N THR A 84 -28.17 21.48 1.41
CA THR A 84 -29.24 20.83 0.65
C THR A 84 -28.71 19.52 0.07
N LEU A 85 -28.87 18.43 0.81
CA LEU A 85 -28.71 17.09 0.27
C LEU A 85 -29.81 16.88 -0.78
N THR A 86 -29.44 16.61 -2.04
CA THR A 86 -30.40 16.35 -3.14
C THR A 86 -31.08 14.98 -3.03
N HIS A 87 -31.03 14.35 -1.85
CA HIS A 87 -31.65 13.06 -1.57
C HIS A 87 -32.41 13.13 -0.25
N THR A 88 -33.59 12.53 -0.22
CA THR A 88 -34.42 12.36 0.97
C THR A 88 -34.09 11.02 1.64
N MET A 89 -32.82 10.79 1.95
CA MET A 89 -32.38 9.52 2.57
C MET A 89 -31.67 9.80 3.88
N THR A 90 -31.82 8.90 4.85
CA THR A 90 -31.10 8.99 6.13
C THR A 90 -29.64 8.54 5.98
N ASP A 91 -28.80 8.90 6.95
CA ASP A 91 -27.38 8.52 6.95
C ASP A 91 -27.19 7.00 6.99
N GLU A 92 -28.10 6.26 7.65
CA GLU A 92 -28.10 4.79 7.68
C GLU A 92 -28.42 4.20 6.30
N GLU A 93 -29.37 4.79 5.58
CA GLU A 93 -29.73 4.35 4.24
C GLU A 93 -28.63 4.68 3.23
N LEU A 94 -27.97 5.83 3.37
CA LEU A 94 -26.77 6.17 2.61
C LEU A 94 -25.64 5.16 2.89
N PHE A 95 -25.40 4.86 4.17
CA PHE A 95 -24.39 3.90 4.57
C PHE A 95 -24.70 2.50 4.04
N TRP A 96 -25.96 2.06 4.13
CA TRP A 96 -26.43 0.81 3.54
C TRP A 96 -26.18 0.78 2.03
N ARG A 97 -26.54 1.85 1.31
CA ARG A 97 -26.26 1.96 -0.13
C ARG A 97 -24.77 1.95 -0.47
N ALA A 98 -23.94 2.65 0.29
CA ALA A 98 -22.50 2.66 0.10
C ALA A 98 -21.87 1.29 0.43
N SER A 99 -22.45 0.55 1.38
CA SER A 99 -22.02 -0.80 1.75
C SER A 99 -22.38 -1.84 0.69
N MET A 100 -23.47 -1.62 -0.06
CA MET A 100 -23.88 -2.43 -1.20
C MET A 100 -23.09 -2.03 -2.45
N VAL A 101 -21.78 -2.28 -2.45
CA VAL A 101 -21.00 -2.26 -3.70
C VAL A 101 -21.49 -3.45 -4.54
N PRO A 102 -21.98 -3.25 -5.78
CA PRO A 102 -22.37 -4.36 -6.61
C PRO A 102 -21.13 -5.23 -6.88
N ARG A 103 -21.06 -6.38 -6.19
CA ARG A 103 -20.14 -7.46 -6.54
C ARG A 103 -20.67 -8.04 -7.82
N LYS A 104 -20.17 -7.55 -8.95
CA LYS A 104 -20.53 -8.11 -10.24
C LYS A 104 -19.89 -9.49 -10.33
N ASP A 105 -20.70 -10.54 -10.42
CA ASP A 105 -20.25 -11.96 -10.44
C ASP A 105 -19.36 -12.30 -11.65
N GLY A 106 -19.29 -11.41 -12.63
CA GLY A 106 -18.39 -11.50 -13.78
C GLY A 106 -18.74 -10.48 -14.84
N TYR A 107 -17.82 -10.23 -15.76
CA TYR A 107 -18.10 -9.43 -16.96
C TYR A 107 -18.35 -10.38 -18.14
N PRO A 108 -19.17 -10.01 -19.14
CA PRO A 108 -19.43 -10.85 -20.32
C PRO A 108 -18.20 -10.97 -21.27
N TYR A 109 -17.03 -10.60 -20.77
CA TYR A 109 -15.74 -10.63 -21.47
C TYR A 109 -14.63 -10.68 -20.42
N GLU A 110 -13.51 -11.28 -20.82
CA GLU A 110 -12.29 -11.31 -20.01
C GLU A 110 -11.82 -9.88 -19.72
N ARG A 111 -11.75 -9.53 -18.44
CA ARG A 111 -11.21 -8.25 -17.99
C ARG A 111 -9.94 -8.48 -17.23
N THR A 112 -8.83 -8.02 -17.79
CA THR A 112 -7.59 -7.89 -17.04
C THR A 112 -7.77 -6.76 -16.01
N PRO A 113 -7.58 -7.02 -14.70
CA PRO A 113 -7.63 -5.96 -13.69
C PRO A 113 -6.52 -4.94 -13.98
N LYS A 114 -6.89 -3.65 -14.07
CA LYS A 114 -5.96 -2.56 -14.37
C LYS A 114 -5.84 -1.58 -13.22
N VAL A 115 -4.63 -1.12 -12.95
CA VAL A 115 -4.37 -0.04 -11.98
C VAL A 115 -4.33 1.31 -12.68
N ALA A 116 -5.08 2.29 -12.18
CA ALA A 116 -5.05 3.65 -12.70
C ALA A 116 -4.05 4.52 -11.92
N PHE A 117 -3.11 5.12 -12.64
CA PHE A 117 -2.15 6.09 -12.09
C PHE A 117 -2.55 7.49 -12.54
N MET A 118 -2.75 8.39 -11.56
CA MET A 118 -3.05 9.80 -11.79
C MET A 118 -1.88 10.64 -11.31
N PHE A 119 -1.21 11.34 -12.23
CA PHE A 119 -0.12 12.26 -11.92
C PHE A 119 -0.64 13.69 -11.95
N LEU A 120 -0.61 14.36 -10.80
CA LEU A 120 -0.97 15.77 -10.68
C LEU A 120 0.31 16.60 -10.59
N THR A 121 0.67 17.30 -11.67
CA THR A 121 1.93 18.05 -11.74
C THR A 121 1.69 19.51 -12.12
N ARG A 122 2.56 20.41 -11.67
CA ARG A 122 2.54 21.83 -12.09
C ARG A 122 3.36 22.12 -13.34
N GLY A 123 4.03 21.11 -13.89
CA GLY A 123 4.92 21.25 -15.04
C GLY A 123 5.42 19.86 -15.48
N PRO A 124 6.70 19.70 -15.87
CA PRO A 124 7.21 18.41 -16.31
C PRO A 124 7.06 17.34 -15.23
N LEU A 125 6.77 16.12 -15.66
CA LEU A 125 6.53 15.00 -14.75
C LEU A 125 7.83 14.68 -13.98
N PRO A 126 7.86 14.85 -12.66
CA PRO A 126 9.03 14.49 -11.87
C PRO A 126 9.30 12.99 -11.98
N LEU A 127 10.57 12.62 -12.07
CA LEU A 127 11.02 11.23 -12.20
C LEU A 127 10.47 10.52 -13.44
N SER A 128 10.12 11.23 -14.52
CA SER A 128 9.61 10.61 -15.75
C SER A 128 10.47 9.43 -16.26
N PRO A 129 11.82 9.47 -16.24
CA PRO A 129 12.62 8.35 -16.74
C PRO A 129 12.51 7.10 -15.85
N LEU A 130 12.29 7.28 -14.54
CA LEU A 130 12.07 6.18 -13.62
C LEU A 130 10.71 5.53 -13.88
N TRP A 131 9.68 6.35 -14.03
CA TRP A 131 8.34 5.87 -14.31
C TRP A 131 8.26 5.16 -15.66
N GLU A 132 8.97 5.63 -16.68
CA GLU A 132 9.05 4.93 -17.97
C GLU A 132 9.59 3.49 -17.80
N ARG A 133 10.63 3.30 -16.98
CA ARG A 133 11.16 1.97 -16.68
C ARG A 133 10.19 1.13 -15.85
N PHE A 134 9.50 1.75 -14.90
CA PHE A 134 8.49 1.06 -14.07
C PHE A 134 7.33 0.52 -14.92
N PHE A 135 6.88 1.30 -15.91
CA PHE A 135 5.74 0.95 -16.77
C PHE A 135 6.13 0.10 -17.99
N GLN A 136 7.42 -0.04 -18.28
CA GLN A 136 7.91 -0.80 -19.42
C GLN A 136 7.48 -2.28 -19.30
N GLY A 137 6.85 -2.81 -20.35
CA GLY A 137 6.43 -4.21 -20.45
C GLY A 137 5.11 -4.55 -19.76
N HIS A 138 4.42 -3.58 -19.16
CA HIS A 138 3.18 -3.82 -18.40
C HIS A 138 1.96 -3.05 -18.96
N GLN A 139 2.00 -2.64 -20.22
CA GLN A 139 1.05 -1.68 -20.82
C GLN A 139 -0.43 -2.08 -20.70
N GLU A 140 -0.73 -3.38 -20.59
CA GLU A 140 -2.10 -3.87 -20.46
C GLU A 140 -2.64 -3.83 -19.02
N LEU A 141 -1.77 -3.72 -18.01
CA LEU A 141 -2.10 -3.83 -16.59
C LEU A 141 -2.33 -2.48 -15.91
N PHE A 142 -2.15 -1.37 -16.63
CA PHE A 142 -2.33 -0.05 -16.07
C PHE A 142 -2.98 0.94 -17.03
N SER A 143 -3.36 2.09 -16.50
CA SER A 143 -3.76 3.26 -17.28
C SER A 143 -3.18 4.51 -16.63
N ILE A 144 -2.57 5.38 -17.43
CA ILE A 144 -1.92 6.59 -16.94
C ILE A 144 -2.75 7.80 -17.35
N TYR A 145 -2.95 8.70 -16.39
CA TYR A 145 -3.56 10.00 -16.58
C TYR A 145 -2.64 11.06 -16.00
N VAL A 146 -2.39 12.13 -16.77
CA VAL A 146 -1.52 13.22 -16.35
C VAL A 146 -2.33 14.51 -16.36
N HIS A 147 -2.52 15.12 -15.20
CA HIS A 147 -3.18 16.42 -15.09
C HIS A 147 -2.15 17.49 -14.75
N THR A 148 -2.13 18.53 -15.57
CA THR A 148 -1.18 19.64 -15.45
C THR A 148 -1.90 20.96 -15.22
N VAL A 149 -1.15 21.97 -14.80
CA VAL A 149 -1.65 23.35 -14.80
C VAL A 149 -2.12 23.78 -16.20
N PRO A 150 -3.13 24.67 -16.29
CA PRO A 150 -3.60 25.20 -17.56
C PRO A 150 -2.46 25.81 -18.37
N GLY A 151 -2.41 25.52 -19.66
CA GLY A 151 -1.40 26.06 -20.58
C GLY A 151 -0.08 25.30 -20.64
N TYR A 152 0.21 24.41 -19.68
CA TYR A 152 1.36 23.52 -19.81
C TYR A 152 1.05 22.37 -20.79
N LYS A 153 1.95 22.10 -21.73
CA LYS A 153 1.85 20.95 -22.65
C LYS A 153 2.97 19.98 -22.35
N LEU A 154 2.61 18.72 -22.12
CA LEU A 154 3.57 17.68 -21.84
C LEU A 154 4.33 17.33 -23.13
N ASN A 155 5.63 17.65 -23.17
CA ASN A 155 6.49 17.32 -24.30
C ASN A 155 7.16 15.96 -24.06
N VAL A 156 6.62 14.91 -24.66
CA VAL A 156 7.12 13.54 -24.58
C VAL A 156 7.15 12.92 -25.97
N SER A 157 8.09 11.98 -26.18
CA SER A 157 8.18 11.20 -27.42
C SER A 157 6.90 10.39 -27.64
N GLU A 158 6.55 10.11 -28.89
CA GLU A 158 5.42 9.25 -29.28
C GLU A 158 5.55 7.82 -28.72
N THR A 159 6.78 7.38 -28.45
CA THR A 159 7.10 6.09 -27.85
C THR A 159 6.97 6.06 -26.32
N SER A 160 6.80 7.21 -25.67
CA SER A 160 6.70 7.30 -24.22
C SER A 160 5.35 6.79 -23.72
N VAL A 161 5.34 6.18 -22.53
CA VAL A 161 4.11 5.72 -21.86
C VAL A 161 3.17 6.89 -21.50
N PHE A 162 3.69 8.12 -21.46
CA PHE A 162 2.96 9.34 -21.15
C PHE A 162 2.35 10.02 -22.39
N TYR A 163 2.68 9.55 -23.60
CA TYR A 163 2.18 10.16 -24.83
C TYR A 163 0.65 10.08 -24.91
N GLY A 164 0.02 11.22 -25.18
CA GLY A 164 -1.45 11.32 -25.27
C GLY A 164 -2.20 11.06 -23.95
N ARG A 165 -1.51 11.05 -22.80
CA ARG A 165 -2.11 10.80 -21.48
C ARG A 165 -2.48 12.07 -20.70
N GLN A 166 -2.22 13.23 -21.29
CA GLN A 166 -2.47 14.52 -20.65
C GLN A 166 -3.97 14.87 -20.71
N ILE A 167 -4.56 15.17 -19.56
CA ILE A 167 -5.93 15.67 -19.42
C ILE A 167 -5.86 17.20 -19.32
N PRO A 168 -6.52 17.95 -20.22
CA PRO A 168 -6.55 19.41 -20.15
C PRO A 168 -7.38 19.88 -18.95
N SER A 169 -6.87 20.88 -18.23
CA SER A 169 -7.67 21.65 -17.27
C SER A 169 -8.56 22.65 -18.02
N LYS A 170 -9.80 22.82 -17.55
CA LYS A 170 -10.76 23.82 -18.05
C LYS A 170 -10.58 25.16 -17.33
#